data_AF-A0A916JXG0-F1
#
_entry.id   AF-A0A916JXG0-F1
#
_cell.length_a   1.000
_cell.length_b   1.000
_cell.length_c   1.000
_cell.angle_alpha   90.00
_cell.angle_beta   90.00
_cell.angle_gamma   90.00
#
_symmetry.space_group_name_H-M   'P 1'
#
loop_
_entity.id
_entity.type
_entity.pdbx_description
1 polymer ?
#
loop_
_entity_poly.entity_id
_entity_poly.type
_entity_poly.pdbx_seq_one_letter_code
_entity_poly.pdbx_strand_id
1 'polypeptide(L)'
;MTAARRAATARLPKFAATAFAAAALVATLLTAPIGGSSAAAEDGATNPILAGTTLSGVMRSDADRADQIKVTAKVPLPAGRSAASITYQWLRDGATITNATKNFYFVKPGSQQRRISVLVTDTLDGSSTEISTITTSVNPVIGGKTRVGETLTAYIDSTKHAVAYRWYRDGVRIGGDAAAGADYTVKVNDLGAQLSVMVTQSSEGLGSLVETSESTAPITVNAFAALKPTITGTPKHGKTLKVGRISSSAGTVTVVWLRDGKVISGATGPSYKPVLKDLDTRLSARVTQSRNGYTTRTETTAKTKKITSPRYLTAATPKVSGTVKVGTKLTAKRGTWTKGTKFTYQWYASGKKIKGATKKTFTVTKAQRGKIVKVKVTGTKPKYEVRAVSSAPAKIAGIRGPRNENGWAWPTDTRELNQGYHEGYAIDLGTTAGGPVFAPYKGEVVQVGGDGWGKPSWCPTAWWHGENQTVVIKHSYEGKTIYSAVNHVARGSSKALGITVGTKVKSGQQIATEGMSGCTSGPHIHFVMRKTQFNWNGELKPDKYIGKPDPVTPKVYVADLPVLPVREDLLS
;
A
#
# COMPACT_ATOMS: atom_id res chain seq x y z
N MET A 1 -29.09 -2.79 4.54
CA MET A 1 -28.99 -4.08 3.83
C MET A 1 -27.63 -4.68 4.14
N THR A 2 -27.61 -5.58 5.12
CA THR A 2 -26.41 -6.05 5.82
C THR A 2 -26.16 -7.51 5.43
N ALA A 3 -25.19 -7.76 4.56
CA ALA A 3 -24.81 -9.13 4.17
C ALA A 3 -23.58 -9.56 4.97
N ALA A 4 -23.82 -10.26 6.08
CA ALA A 4 -22.81 -10.88 6.92
C ALA A 4 -22.20 -12.09 6.22
N ARG A 5 -20.93 -12.01 5.80
CA ARG A 5 -20.13 -13.19 5.42
C ARG A 5 -19.65 -13.88 6.70
N ARG A 6 -20.27 -15.01 7.03
CA ARG A 6 -19.79 -15.95 8.07
C ARG A 6 -18.40 -16.46 7.69
N ALA A 7 -17.42 -16.17 8.55
CA ALA A 7 -16.14 -16.86 8.56
C ALA A 7 -16.36 -18.25 9.19
N ALA A 8 -16.12 -19.30 8.41
CA ALA A 8 -16.01 -20.66 8.93
C ALA A 8 -14.63 -20.81 9.59
N THR A 9 -14.55 -20.48 10.88
CA THR A 9 -13.47 -20.93 11.76
C THR A 9 -13.68 -22.43 12.00
N ALA A 10 -12.99 -23.26 11.23
CA ALA A 10 -12.83 -24.68 11.54
C ALA A 10 -12.08 -24.76 12.88
N ARG A 11 -12.83 -25.00 13.96
CA ARG A 11 -12.26 -25.43 15.24
C ARG A 11 -11.55 -26.75 15.00
N LEU A 12 -10.23 -26.74 15.17
CA LEU A 12 -9.45 -27.96 15.39
C LEU A 12 -10.12 -28.76 16.52
N PRO A 13 -10.37 -30.07 16.36
CA PRO A 13 -10.78 -30.89 17.49
C PRO A 13 -9.64 -30.89 18.50
N LYS A 14 -9.96 -30.57 19.76
CA LYS A 14 -9.06 -30.83 20.89
C LYS A 14 -8.87 -32.35 20.94
N PHE A 15 -7.73 -32.84 20.48
CA PHE A 15 -7.33 -34.22 20.73
C PHE A 15 -7.10 -34.36 22.23
N ALA A 16 -8.02 -35.03 22.91
CA ALA A 16 -7.75 -35.62 24.20
C ALA A 16 -6.55 -36.57 24.01
N ALA A 17 -5.51 -36.36 24.80
CA ALA A 17 -4.39 -37.27 24.90
C ALA A 17 -4.92 -38.60 25.43
N THR A 18 -5.28 -39.49 24.51
CA THR A 18 -5.59 -40.89 24.82
C THR A 18 -4.28 -41.62 24.54
N ALA A 19 -3.54 -41.90 25.60
CA ALA A 19 -2.39 -42.79 25.55
C ALA A 19 -2.91 -44.17 25.14
N PHE A 20 -2.79 -44.50 23.87
CA PHE A 20 -3.05 -45.86 23.40
C PHE A 20 -1.73 -46.62 23.40
N ALA A 21 -1.73 -47.68 24.20
CA ALA A 21 -0.67 -48.65 24.33
C ALA A 21 -0.19 -49.11 22.95
N ALA A 22 1.11 -48.96 22.68
CA ALA A 22 1.76 -49.73 21.63
C ALA A 22 1.56 -51.21 21.98
N ALA A 23 0.84 -51.92 21.12
CA ALA A 23 0.73 -53.37 21.22
C ALA A 23 2.14 -53.95 21.16
N ALA A 24 2.65 -54.38 22.32
CA ALA A 24 3.74 -55.31 22.39
C ALA A 24 3.26 -56.58 21.68
N LEU A 25 3.77 -56.84 20.48
CA LEU A 25 3.62 -58.14 19.86
C LEU A 25 4.47 -59.11 20.69
N VAL A 26 3.84 -59.71 21.70
CA VAL A 26 4.37 -60.90 22.36
C VAL A 26 4.27 -62.00 21.32
N ALA A 27 5.38 -62.26 20.61
CA ALA A 27 5.57 -63.56 20.02
C ALA A 27 5.70 -64.54 21.19
N THR A 28 4.58 -65.15 21.58
CA THR A 28 4.59 -66.24 22.55
C THR A 28 5.29 -67.41 21.87
N LEU A 29 6.62 -67.46 22.00
CA LEU A 29 7.38 -68.68 21.71
C LEU A 29 6.98 -69.69 22.78
N LEU A 30 6.14 -70.64 22.39
CA LEU A 30 5.97 -71.89 23.13
C LEU A 30 7.36 -72.48 23.37
N THR A 31 7.77 -72.53 24.64
CA THR A 31 8.80 -73.46 25.09
C THR A 31 8.22 -74.87 25.00
N ALA A 32 8.28 -75.48 23.81
CA ALA A 32 8.11 -76.91 23.70
C ALA A 32 9.49 -77.56 23.84
N PRO A 33 9.73 -78.45 24.83
CA PRO A 33 10.84 -79.36 24.72
C PRO A 33 10.58 -80.25 23.50
N ILE A 34 11.53 -80.34 22.58
CA ILE A 34 11.41 -81.27 21.46
C ILE A 34 11.63 -82.68 22.03
N GLY A 35 10.54 -83.37 22.31
CA GLY A 35 10.50 -84.82 22.35
C GLY A 35 10.24 -85.37 20.95
N GLY A 36 11.10 -86.27 20.48
CA GLY A 36 10.95 -87.08 19.27
C GLY A 36 11.50 -86.42 18.00
N SER A 37 12.34 -87.02 17.18
CA SER A 37 12.95 -88.35 17.15
C SER A 37 14.31 -88.19 16.48
N SER A 38 15.39 -88.57 17.17
CA SER A 38 16.70 -88.72 16.53
C SER A 38 16.62 -89.89 15.56
N ALA A 39 16.63 -89.61 14.26
CA ALA A 39 17.20 -90.57 13.32
C ALA A 39 18.68 -90.70 13.71
N ALA A 40 19.09 -91.91 14.07
CA ALA A 40 20.41 -92.22 14.57
C ALA A 40 21.48 -91.79 13.54
N ALA A 41 22.39 -90.92 13.99
CA ALA A 41 23.75 -90.92 13.49
C ALA A 41 24.56 -91.74 14.51
N GLU A 42 25.13 -92.84 14.03
CA GLU A 42 26.00 -93.72 14.82
C GLU A 42 27.25 -92.98 15.31
N ASP A 43 27.55 -93.23 16.57
CA ASP A 43 28.84 -93.11 17.27
C ASP A 43 29.60 -91.77 17.18
N GLY A 44 29.45 -90.96 18.23
CA GLY A 44 30.22 -89.74 18.44
C GLY A 44 29.72 -88.97 19.67
N ALA A 45 30.48 -89.03 20.76
CA ALA A 45 30.22 -88.43 22.07
C ALA A 45 29.34 -87.16 22.05
N THR A 46 28.19 -87.20 22.73
CA THR A 46 27.42 -86.00 23.05
C THR A 46 28.22 -85.12 24.01
N ASN A 47 28.88 -84.07 23.49
CA ASN A 47 29.65 -83.15 24.32
C ASN A 47 28.70 -82.39 25.29
N PRO A 48 28.83 -82.55 26.62
CA PRO A 48 27.94 -81.90 27.60
C PRO A 48 28.01 -80.37 27.56
N ILE A 49 29.05 -79.79 26.94
CA ILE A 49 29.26 -78.34 26.84
C ILE A 49 28.28 -77.69 25.84
N LEU A 50 27.96 -78.37 24.73
CA LEU A 50 27.07 -77.83 23.69
C LEU A 50 25.59 -78.14 23.95
N ALA A 51 25.28 -79.08 24.85
CA ALA A 51 23.94 -79.58 25.15
C ALA A 51 22.95 -78.52 25.67
N GLY A 52 23.43 -77.42 26.24
CA GLY A 52 22.60 -76.30 26.72
C GLY A 52 22.47 -75.13 25.74
N THR A 53 22.92 -75.28 24.50
CA THR A 53 22.87 -74.19 23.52
C THR A 53 21.43 -73.85 23.16
N THR A 54 21.10 -72.56 23.15
CA THR A 54 19.73 -72.06 22.91
C THR A 54 19.68 -71.07 21.76
N LEU A 55 18.54 -71.01 21.09
CA LEU A 55 18.22 -69.98 20.10
C LEU A 55 17.21 -68.99 20.68
N SER A 56 17.48 -67.69 20.49
CA SER A 56 16.54 -66.63 20.83
C SER A 56 16.36 -65.67 19.66
N GLY A 57 15.12 -65.34 19.31
CA GLY A 57 14.77 -64.39 18.25
C GLY A 57 14.20 -63.10 18.84
N VAL A 58 14.68 -61.95 18.37
CA VAL A 58 14.11 -60.63 18.71
C VAL A 58 13.94 -59.82 17.43
N MET A 59 12.73 -59.27 17.23
CA MET A 59 12.47 -58.27 16.18
C MET A 59 13.25 -56.99 16.52
N ARG A 60 14.07 -56.48 15.58
CA ARG A 60 14.75 -55.20 15.79
C ARG A 60 13.81 -54.04 15.52
N SER A 61 13.92 -52.99 16.34
CA SER A 61 13.18 -51.73 16.22
C SER A 61 14.02 -50.59 15.60
N ASP A 62 15.21 -50.91 15.08
CA ASP A 62 16.21 -49.93 14.64
C ASP A 62 15.88 -49.43 13.21
N ALA A 63 15.94 -48.12 12.99
CA ALA A 63 15.42 -47.43 11.80
C ALA A 63 16.04 -47.80 10.43
N ASP A 64 17.18 -48.49 10.41
CA ASP A 64 17.93 -48.79 9.18
C ASP A 64 17.76 -50.24 8.67
N ARG A 65 17.18 -51.16 9.48
CA ARG A 65 16.98 -52.59 9.14
C ARG A 65 15.76 -53.21 9.86
N ALA A 66 14.66 -52.47 9.92
CA ALA A 66 13.40 -52.87 10.60
C ALA A 66 12.66 -54.03 9.91
N ASP A 67 13.28 -54.67 8.91
CA ASP A 67 12.76 -55.68 8.02
C ASP A 67 13.40 -57.06 8.26
N GLN A 68 14.09 -57.32 9.38
CA GLN A 68 14.81 -58.59 9.63
C GLN A 68 14.64 -59.10 11.07
N ILE A 69 14.48 -60.41 11.25
CA ILE A 69 14.49 -61.08 12.56
C ILE A 69 15.95 -61.41 12.90
N LYS A 70 16.48 -60.93 14.03
CA LYS A 70 17.79 -61.34 14.52
C LYS A 70 17.63 -62.61 15.37
N VAL A 71 18.13 -63.73 14.87
CA VAL A 71 18.23 -64.98 15.63
C VAL A 71 19.64 -65.10 16.17
N THR A 72 19.79 -65.33 17.47
CA THR A 72 21.10 -65.42 18.15
C THR A 72 21.24 -66.79 18.81
N ALA A 73 22.38 -67.43 18.60
CA ALA A 73 22.77 -68.67 19.27
C ALA A 73 23.56 -68.33 20.54
N LYS A 74 23.16 -68.91 21.67
CA LYS A 74 23.80 -68.71 22.97
C LYS A 74 24.31 -70.05 23.49
N VAL A 75 25.63 -70.14 23.65
CA VAL A 75 26.33 -71.32 24.21
C VAL A 75 26.65 -71.06 25.68
N PRO A 76 26.21 -71.91 26.62
CA PRO A 76 26.56 -71.79 28.03
C PRO A 76 27.98 -72.34 28.26
N LEU A 77 28.98 -71.46 28.33
CA LEU A 77 30.37 -71.85 28.54
C LEU A 77 30.69 -72.10 30.03
N PRO A 78 31.30 -73.23 30.40
CA PRO A 78 31.81 -73.46 31.76
C PRO A 78 32.95 -72.49 32.12
N ALA A 79 33.21 -72.33 33.43
CA ALA A 79 34.33 -71.55 33.91
C ALA A 79 35.67 -72.07 33.33
N GLY A 80 36.45 -71.19 32.68
CA GLY A 80 37.73 -71.53 32.05
C GLY A 80 37.68 -71.77 30.54
N ARG A 81 36.50 -71.85 29.91
CA ARG A 81 36.35 -71.93 28.44
C ARG A 81 36.10 -70.53 27.84
N SER A 82 36.74 -70.25 26.71
CA SER A 82 36.61 -68.96 26.01
C SER A 82 35.62 -69.05 24.86
N ALA A 83 34.82 -67.99 24.66
CA ALA A 83 33.97 -67.87 23.47
C ALA A 83 34.76 -67.82 22.15
N ALA A 84 36.07 -67.59 22.21
CA ALA A 84 36.95 -67.58 21.05
C ALA A 84 37.17 -68.96 20.42
N SER A 85 36.94 -70.06 21.16
CA SER A 85 37.00 -71.42 20.59
C SER A 85 35.70 -71.86 19.93
N ILE A 86 34.65 -71.03 19.94
CA ILE A 86 33.35 -71.39 19.36
C ILE A 86 33.19 -70.76 17.98
N THR A 87 32.91 -71.59 16.99
CA THR A 87 32.56 -71.18 15.64
C THR A 87 31.11 -71.48 15.32
N TYR A 88 30.52 -70.70 14.42
CA TYR A 88 29.14 -70.82 14.00
C TYR A 88 29.11 -70.93 12.49
N GLN A 89 28.20 -71.74 11.96
CA GLN A 89 27.86 -71.75 10.55
C GLN A 89 26.35 -71.90 10.43
N TRP A 90 25.69 -70.88 9.90
CA TRP A 90 24.25 -70.94 9.68
C TRP A 90 23.94 -71.74 8.42
N LEU A 91 22.87 -72.52 8.49
CA LEU A 91 22.40 -73.38 7.42
C LEU A 91 20.97 -73.03 7.03
N ARG A 92 20.63 -73.36 5.79
CA ARG A 92 19.30 -73.29 5.22
C ARG A 92 18.99 -74.63 4.59
N ASP A 93 18.03 -75.34 5.15
CA ASP A 93 17.66 -76.70 4.74
C ASP A 93 18.87 -77.67 4.75
N GLY A 94 19.76 -77.50 5.72
CA GLY A 94 21.00 -78.28 5.83
C GLY A 94 22.15 -77.81 4.91
N ALA A 95 21.93 -76.85 4.01
CA ALA A 95 22.99 -76.27 3.18
C ALA A 95 23.64 -75.04 3.83
N THR A 96 24.96 -74.87 3.68
CA THR A 96 25.68 -73.74 4.28
C THR A 96 25.26 -72.40 3.67
N ILE A 97 24.98 -71.42 4.53
CA ILE A 97 24.77 -70.04 4.11
C ILE A 97 26.14 -69.35 4.08
N THR A 98 26.58 -68.98 2.87
CA THR A 98 27.88 -68.34 2.66
C THR A 98 28.06 -67.11 3.56
N ASN A 99 29.21 -67.04 4.24
CA ASN A 99 29.62 -65.95 5.15
C ASN A 99 28.73 -65.74 6.39
N ALA A 100 27.80 -66.65 6.68
CA ALA A 100 26.98 -66.60 7.88
C ALA A 100 27.65 -67.34 9.04
N THR A 101 28.69 -66.75 9.60
CA THR A 101 29.55 -67.40 10.63
C THR A 101 29.53 -66.73 12.01
N LYS A 102 28.63 -65.75 12.20
CA LYS A 102 28.47 -65.06 13.48
C LYS A 102 27.59 -65.88 14.41
N ASN A 103 27.68 -65.60 15.71
CA ASN A 103 26.75 -66.14 16.71
C ASN A 103 25.30 -65.64 16.55
N PHE A 104 25.00 -64.87 15.50
CA PHE A 104 23.66 -64.47 15.11
C PHE A 104 23.51 -64.50 13.59
N TYR A 105 22.28 -64.63 13.13
CA TYR A 105 21.90 -64.48 11.74
C TYR A 105 20.65 -63.62 11.61
N PHE A 106 20.58 -62.88 10.51
CA PHE A 106 19.42 -62.08 10.19
C PHE A 106 18.56 -62.84 9.18
N VAL A 107 17.36 -63.22 9.60
CA VAL A 107 16.37 -63.89 8.75
C VAL A 107 15.54 -62.81 8.07
N LYS A 108 15.48 -62.85 6.73
CA LYS A 108 14.60 -61.99 5.95
C LYS A 108 13.15 -62.53 6.00
N PRO A 109 12.12 -61.67 6.13
CA PRO A 109 10.72 -62.03 5.97
C PRO A 109 10.51 -62.77 4.65
N GLY A 110 9.73 -63.87 4.68
CA GLY A 110 9.53 -64.75 3.52
C GLY A 110 10.54 -65.89 3.35
N SER A 111 11.53 -66.04 4.24
CA SER A 111 12.39 -67.25 4.29
C SER A 111 11.93 -68.28 5.34
N GLN A 112 10.66 -68.21 5.74
CA GLN A 112 10.09 -68.88 6.92
C GLN A 112 9.56 -70.31 6.67
N GLN A 113 9.76 -70.91 5.49
CA GLN A 113 9.56 -72.36 5.29
C GLN A 113 10.84 -73.12 4.91
N ARG A 114 12.00 -72.58 5.29
CA ARG A 114 13.27 -73.31 5.21
C ARG A 114 13.81 -73.51 6.62
N ARG A 115 14.28 -74.72 6.94
CA ARG A 115 14.87 -74.99 8.27
C ARG A 115 16.10 -74.12 8.40
N ILE A 116 15.99 -73.04 9.18
CA ILE A 116 17.15 -72.26 9.59
C ILE A 116 17.71 -72.94 10.84
N SER A 117 18.93 -73.43 10.70
CA SER A 117 19.69 -74.01 11.78
C SER A 117 21.07 -73.38 11.84
N VAL A 118 21.75 -73.60 12.96
CA VAL A 118 23.14 -73.20 13.13
C VAL A 118 23.91 -74.42 13.63
N LEU A 119 25.00 -74.72 12.92
CA LEU A 119 26.02 -75.63 13.39
C LEU A 119 26.98 -74.84 14.29
N VAL A 120 27.12 -75.27 15.52
CA VAL A 120 28.02 -74.68 16.52
C VAL A 120 29.14 -75.68 16.79
N THR A 121 30.39 -75.26 16.63
CA THR A 121 31.57 -76.12 16.75
C THR A 121 32.58 -75.56 17.74
N ASP A 122 33.06 -76.37 18.67
CA ASP A 122 34.18 -76.03 19.55
C ASP A 122 35.51 -76.48 18.89
N THR A 123 36.38 -75.52 18.61
CA THR A 123 37.63 -75.77 17.88
C THR A 123 38.71 -76.43 18.72
N LEU A 124 38.55 -76.51 20.05
CA LEU A 124 39.55 -77.14 20.93
C LEU A 124 39.46 -78.66 20.93
N ASP A 125 38.25 -79.21 20.76
CA ASP A 125 38.00 -80.65 20.75
C ASP A 125 37.30 -81.16 19.48
N GLY A 126 36.92 -80.25 18.57
CA GLY A 126 36.32 -80.57 17.27
C GLY A 126 34.85 -80.97 17.32
N SER A 127 34.23 -80.97 18.51
CA SER A 127 32.83 -81.35 18.67
C SER A 127 31.86 -80.32 18.06
N SER A 128 30.73 -80.78 17.52
CA SER A 128 29.72 -79.90 16.94
C SER A 128 28.28 -80.33 17.26
N THR A 129 27.36 -79.36 17.29
CA THR A 129 25.91 -79.60 17.42
C THR A 129 25.13 -78.69 16.48
N GLU A 130 24.08 -79.22 15.84
CA GLU A 130 23.16 -78.42 15.02
C GLU A 130 21.84 -78.19 15.76
N ILE A 131 21.42 -76.94 15.88
CA ILE A 131 20.17 -76.56 16.55
C ILE A 131 19.29 -75.80 15.57
N SER A 132 17.99 -76.11 15.55
CA SER A 132 17.00 -75.53 14.64
C SER A 132 15.82 -74.91 15.39
N THR A 133 15.18 -73.91 14.78
CA THR A 133 13.90 -73.36 15.22
C THR A 133 12.96 -73.25 14.01
N ILE A 134 11.72 -73.74 14.15
CA ILE A 134 10.67 -73.58 13.12
C ILE A 134 10.02 -72.22 13.35
N THR A 135 10.09 -71.33 12.36
CA THR A 135 9.29 -70.09 12.37
C THR A 135 8.11 -70.28 11.43
N THR A 136 7.03 -70.93 11.88
CA THR A 136 5.79 -71.03 11.11
C THR A 136 4.93 -69.79 11.34
N SER A 137 5.10 -68.76 10.52
CA SER A 137 4.01 -67.83 10.22
C SER A 137 3.59 -68.04 8.77
N VAL A 138 2.35 -68.48 8.56
CA VAL A 138 1.74 -68.66 7.24
C VAL A 138 1.06 -67.39 6.70
N ASN A 139 0.91 -66.36 7.54
CA ASN A 139 0.28 -65.10 7.15
C ASN A 139 1.21 -64.28 6.24
N PRO A 140 0.68 -63.61 5.21
CA PRO A 140 1.47 -62.72 4.37
C PRO A 140 2.01 -61.55 5.21
N VAL A 141 3.25 -61.15 4.95
CA VAL A 141 3.91 -60.04 5.64
C VAL A 141 4.10 -58.89 4.67
N ILE A 142 3.78 -57.67 5.10
CA ILE A 142 4.04 -56.47 4.32
C ILE A 142 5.42 -55.91 4.69
N GLY A 143 6.33 -55.84 3.72
CA GLY A 143 7.59 -55.11 3.84
C GLY A 143 7.56 -53.78 3.09
N GLY A 144 8.44 -52.86 3.48
CA GLY A 144 8.54 -51.52 2.88
C GLY A 144 8.28 -50.40 3.90
N LYS A 145 8.39 -49.15 3.45
CA LYS A 145 8.17 -47.96 4.29
C LYS A 145 6.73 -47.49 4.15
N THR A 146 6.05 -47.23 5.26
CA THR A 146 4.69 -46.68 5.31
C THR A 146 4.65 -45.18 4.98
N ARG A 147 5.10 -44.82 3.77
CA ARG A 147 5.12 -43.43 3.29
C ARG A 147 4.57 -43.31 1.88
N VAL A 148 3.84 -42.23 1.62
CA VAL A 148 3.30 -41.94 0.28
C VAL A 148 4.42 -41.93 -0.77
N GLY A 149 4.23 -42.69 -1.84
CA GLY A 149 5.16 -42.86 -2.95
C GLY A 149 6.15 -44.01 -2.79
N GLU A 150 6.25 -44.62 -1.62
CA GLU A 150 7.02 -45.86 -1.41
C GLU A 150 6.21 -47.08 -1.87
N THR A 151 6.91 -48.17 -2.19
CA THR A 151 6.27 -49.45 -2.50
C THR A 151 6.26 -50.32 -1.25
N LEU A 152 5.07 -50.84 -0.92
CA LEU A 152 4.90 -51.94 0.01
C LEU A 152 4.83 -53.24 -0.78
N THR A 153 5.51 -54.28 -0.32
CA THR A 153 5.53 -55.59 -0.97
C THR A 153 4.96 -56.62 -0.01
N ALA A 154 3.96 -57.36 -0.47
CA ALA A 154 3.40 -58.52 0.20
C ALA A 154 4.31 -59.72 -0.06
N TYR A 155 4.92 -60.24 1.00
CA TYR A 155 5.72 -61.44 0.97
C TYR A 155 4.88 -62.63 1.43
N ILE A 156 4.77 -63.63 0.56
CA ILE A 156 4.14 -64.92 0.85
C ILE A 156 5.01 -66.04 0.31
N ASP A 157 5.05 -67.16 1.02
CA ASP A 157 5.73 -68.36 0.57
C ASP A 157 4.77 -69.18 -0.29
N SER A 158 4.98 -69.22 -1.61
CA SER A 158 4.09 -69.88 -2.57
C SER A 158 4.89 -70.78 -3.51
N THR A 159 5.33 -71.94 -3.03
CA THR A 159 6.19 -72.82 -3.85
C THR A 159 5.43 -73.65 -4.90
N LYS A 160 4.09 -73.70 -4.91
CA LYS A 160 3.30 -74.48 -5.91
C LYS A 160 1.89 -73.96 -6.28
N HIS A 161 1.54 -72.70 -6.02
CA HIS A 161 0.14 -72.22 -6.14
C HIS A 161 0.00 -70.95 -6.98
N ALA A 162 -1.15 -70.80 -7.65
CA ALA A 162 -1.54 -69.51 -8.21
C ALA A 162 -1.94 -68.57 -7.07
N VAL A 163 -1.32 -67.39 -7.03
CA VAL A 163 -1.47 -66.40 -5.94
C VAL A 163 -2.21 -65.17 -6.44
N ALA A 164 -3.27 -64.78 -5.74
CA ALA A 164 -3.98 -63.52 -5.97
C ALA A 164 -3.87 -62.60 -4.75
N TYR A 165 -3.61 -61.31 -5.00
CA TYR A 165 -3.46 -60.30 -3.96
C TYR A 165 -4.65 -59.34 -3.95
N ARG A 166 -5.08 -58.93 -2.75
CA ARG A 166 -6.07 -57.87 -2.57
C ARG A 166 -5.64 -56.97 -1.42
N TRP A 167 -5.35 -55.70 -1.73
CA TRP A 167 -4.98 -54.70 -0.73
C TRP A 167 -6.20 -54.00 -0.12
N TYR A 168 -6.09 -53.62 1.16
CA TYR A 168 -7.12 -52.96 1.96
C TYR A 168 -6.54 -51.71 2.64
N ARG A 169 -7.39 -50.68 2.79
CA ARG A 169 -7.14 -49.46 3.55
C ARG A 169 -8.13 -49.40 4.70
N ASP A 170 -7.65 -49.42 5.94
CA ASP A 170 -8.48 -49.46 7.15
C ASP A 170 -9.57 -50.56 7.08
N GLY A 171 -9.20 -51.74 6.55
CA GLY A 171 -10.11 -52.87 6.35
C GLY A 171 -11.03 -52.78 5.13
N VAL A 172 -11.00 -51.69 4.35
CA VAL A 172 -11.80 -51.52 3.12
C VAL A 172 -10.97 -51.81 1.87
N ARG A 173 -11.49 -52.63 0.96
CA ARG A 173 -10.77 -53.04 -0.25
C ARG A 173 -10.38 -51.84 -1.13
N ILE A 174 -9.12 -51.82 -1.57
CA ILE A 174 -8.60 -50.87 -2.55
C ILE A 174 -8.81 -51.46 -3.95
N GLY A 175 -9.47 -50.72 -4.85
CA GLY A 175 -9.74 -51.15 -6.22
C GLY A 175 -8.65 -50.77 -7.23
N GLY A 176 -8.62 -51.48 -8.37
CA GLY A 176 -7.76 -51.23 -9.53
C GLY A 176 -6.55 -52.17 -9.65
N ASP A 177 -5.92 -52.20 -10.83
CA ASP A 177 -4.83 -53.15 -11.17
C ASP A 177 -3.60 -53.04 -10.27
N ALA A 178 -3.28 -51.81 -9.83
CA ALA A 178 -2.18 -51.54 -8.90
C ALA A 178 -2.40 -52.10 -7.47
N ALA A 179 -3.59 -52.63 -7.17
CA ALA A 179 -3.93 -53.26 -5.90
C ALA A 179 -4.15 -54.79 -6.03
N ALA A 180 -3.82 -55.37 -7.19
CA ALA A 180 -3.98 -56.79 -7.50
C ALA A 180 -2.66 -57.59 -7.49
N GLY A 181 -1.52 -56.91 -7.35
CA GLY A 181 -0.19 -57.51 -7.29
C GLY A 181 0.39 -57.63 -5.88
N ALA A 182 1.51 -58.33 -5.77
CA ALA A 182 2.31 -58.39 -4.54
C ALA A 182 2.80 -57.01 -4.10
N ASP A 183 3.05 -56.11 -5.06
CA ASP A 183 3.48 -54.74 -4.78
C ASP A 183 2.29 -53.77 -4.79
N TYR A 184 2.29 -52.85 -3.83
CA TYR A 184 1.38 -51.71 -3.75
C TYR A 184 2.16 -50.42 -3.52
N THR A 185 2.14 -49.52 -4.50
CA THR A 185 2.68 -48.17 -4.33
C THR A 185 1.71 -47.34 -3.48
N VAL A 186 2.17 -46.89 -2.32
CA VAL A 186 1.38 -46.11 -1.38
C VAL A 186 0.96 -44.78 -2.01
N LYS A 187 -0.34 -44.52 -2.03
CA LYS A 187 -0.96 -43.34 -2.64
C LYS A 187 -1.25 -42.29 -1.59
N VAL A 188 -1.47 -41.05 -2.03
CA VAL A 188 -1.83 -39.94 -1.14
C VAL A 188 -3.14 -40.20 -0.37
N ASN A 189 -4.06 -40.97 -0.95
CA ASN A 189 -5.32 -41.34 -0.31
C ASN A 189 -5.15 -42.35 0.83
N ASP A 190 -3.96 -42.93 0.98
CA ASP A 190 -3.65 -43.84 2.10
C ASP A 190 -3.16 -43.07 3.34
N LEU A 191 -2.94 -41.75 3.25
CA LEU A 191 -2.38 -40.95 4.33
C LEU A 191 -3.18 -41.07 5.64
N GLY A 192 -2.50 -41.48 6.71
CA GLY A 192 -3.09 -41.70 8.04
C GLY A 192 -3.81 -43.04 8.20
N ALA A 193 -4.11 -43.73 7.10
CA ALA A 193 -4.70 -45.06 7.13
C ALA A 193 -3.66 -46.14 7.40
N GLN A 194 -4.11 -47.30 7.84
CA GLN A 194 -3.32 -48.52 7.91
C GLN A 194 -3.63 -49.39 6.69
N LEU A 195 -2.62 -50.07 6.13
CA LEU A 195 -2.80 -50.95 4.98
C LEU A 195 -2.67 -52.41 5.39
N SER A 196 -3.44 -53.29 4.77
CA SER A 196 -3.29 -54.75 4.90
C SER A 196 -3.46 -55.42 3.53
N VAL A 197 -2.98 -56.66 3.40
CA VAL A 197 -3.11 -57.44 2.17
C VAL A 197 -3.69 -58.81 2.48
N MET A 198 -4.72 -59.17 1.72
CA MET A 198 -5.26 -60.52 1.69
C MET A 198 -4.68 -61.26 0.49
N VAL A 199 -4.21 -62.48 0.72
CA VAL A 199 -3.63 -63.33 -0.30
C VAL A 199 -4.44 -64.61 -0.41
N THR A 200 -4.82 -64.95 -1.64
CA THR A 200 -5.50 -66.20 -1.96
C THR A 200 -4.54 -67.12 -2.71
N GLN A 201 -4.29 -68.30 -2.16
CA GLN A 201 -3.49 -69.35 -2.79
C GLN A 201 -4.43 -70.44 -3.29
N SER A 202 -4.26 -70.85 -4.54
CA SER A 202 -5.08 -71.90 -5.15
C SER A 202 -4.22 -73.01 -5.74
N SER A 203 -4.67 -74.26 -5.55
CA SER A 203 -4.08 -75.45 -6.14
C SER A 203 -5.12 -76.20 -6.95
N GLU A 204 -4.72 -76.77 -8.09
CA GLU A 204 -5.59 -77.68 -8.82
C GLU A 204 -6.02 -78.86 -7.93
N GLY A 205 -7.34 -79.04 -7.79
CA GLY A 205 -7.96 -80.18 -7.10
C GLY A 205 -8.05 -80.11 -5.57
N LEU A 206 -7.50 -79.09 -4.88
CA LEU A 206 -7.42 -79.04 -3.40
C LEU A 206 -8.11 -77.83 -2.73
N GLY A 207 -8.76 -76.95 -3.48
CA GLY A 207 -9.42 -75.75 -2.93
C GLY A 207 -8.49 -74.53 -2.82
N SER A 208 -8.95 -73.47 -2.14
CA SER A 208 -8.21 -72.21 -1.97
C SER A 208 -8.02 -71.87 -0.50
N LEU A 209 -6.81 -71.44 -0.14
CA LEU A 209 -6.48 -70.88 1.18
C LEU A 209 -6.48 -69.35 1.08
N VAL A 210 -7.07 -68.66 2.06
CA VAL A 210 -7.12 -67.19 2.12
C VAL A 210 -6.52 -66.72 3.43
N GLU A 211 -5.48 -65.90 3.35
CA GLU A 211 -4.77 -65.36 4.52
C GLU A 211 -4.71 -63.84 4.43
N THR A 212 -4.72 -63.14 5.57
CA THR A 212 -4.62 -61.68 5.63
C THR A 212 -3.45 -61.26 6.51
N SER A 213 -2.71 -60.26 6.08
CA SER A 213 -1.62 -59.69 6.87
C SER A 213 -2.15 -58.91 8.07
N GLU A 214 -1.29 -58.72 9.07
CA GLU A 214 -1.49 -57.61 10.01
C GLU A 214 -1.50 -56.26 9.29
N SER A 215 -2.15 -55.27 9.92
CA SER A 215 -2.18 -53.91 9.39
C SER A 215 -0.84 -53.19 9.60
N THR A 216 -0.39 -52.42 8.61
CA THR A 216 0.81 -51.58 8.75
C THR A 216 0.60 -50.48 9.79
N ALA A 217 1.68 -49.87 10.27
CA ALA A 217 1.59 -48.56 10.93
C ALA A 217 0.91 -47.53 9.98
N PRO A 218 0.26 -46.47 10.53
CA PRO A 218 -0.36 -45.44 9.72
C PRO A 218 0.58 -44.85 8.67
N ILE A 219 0.10 -44.70 7.44
CA ILE A 219 0.88 -44.11 6.36
C ILE A 219 1.19 -42.65 6.67
N THR A 220 2.44 -42.25 6.46
CA THR A 220 2.93 -40.88 6.65
C THR A 220 3.37 -40.26 5.31
N VAL A 221 3.75 -38.98 5.32
CA VAL A 221 4.38 -38.30 4.19
C VAL A 221 5.86 -38.05 4.47
N ASN A 222 6.64 -37.87 3.41
CA ASN A 222 8.02 -37.43 3.51
C ASN A 222 8.11 -35.96 3.97
N ALA A 223 9.28 -35.55 4.45
CA ALA A 223 9.53 -34.17 4.90
C ALA A 223 10.64 -33.51 4.09
N PHE A 224 10.50 -32.22 3.79
CA PHE A 224 11.56 -31.42 3.18
C PHE A 224 12.62 -31.01 4.20
N ALA A 225 13.88 -30.96 3.76
CA ALA A 225 14.96 -30.30 4.50
C ALA A 225 14.65 -28.82 4.78
N ALA A 226 15.40 -28.21 5.70
CA ALA A 226 15.20 -26.81 6.07
C ALA A 226 15.48 -25.83 4.94
N LEU A 227 14.49 -24.99 4.60
CA LEU A 227 14.68 -23.87 3.68
C LEU A 227 15.33 -22.71 4.44
N LYS A 228 16.42 -22.15 3.91
CA LYS A 228 17.05 -20.92 4.41
C LYS A 228 17.07 -19.85 3.31
N PRO A 229 15.90 -19.34 2.86
CA PRO A 229 15.86 -18.42 1.74
C PRO A 229 16.41 -17.04 2.17
N THR A 230 17.21 -16.43 1.30
CA THR A 230 17.78 -15.09 1.50
C THR A 230 17.32 -14.14 0.41
N ILE A 231 17.23 -12.84 0.72
CA ILE A 231 17.03 -11.81 -0.30
C ILE A 231 18.38 -11.17 -0.62
N THR A 232 18.74 -11.16 -1.90
CA THR A 232 19.91 -10.47 -2.45
C THR A 232 19.49 -9.24 -3.25
N GLY A 233 20.43 -8.32 -3.49
CA GLY A 233 20.19 -7.06 -4.21
C GLY A 233 20.06 -5.84 -3.30
N THR A 234 20.07 -4.66 -3.90
CA THR A 234 20.05 -3.38 -3.17
C THR A 234 18.61 -2.94 -2.90
N PRO A 235 18.19 -2.77 -1.64
CA PRO A 235 16.84 -2.32 -1.29
C PRO A 235 16.69 -0.82 -1.55
N LYS A 236 16.48 -0.48 -2.81
CA LYS A 236 16.28 0.88 -3.28
C LYS A 236 15.02 0.93 -4.13
N HIS A 237 14.25 2.02 -4.06
CA HIS A 237 13.11 2.20 -4.94
C HIS A 237 13.62 2.11 -6.39
N GLY A 238 13.07 1.15 -7.13
CA GLY A 238 13.52 0.82 -8.47
C GLY A 238 14.73 -0.12 -8.57
N LYS A 239 15.22 -0.75 -7.49
CA LYS A 239 16.33 -1.73 -7.54
C LYS A 239 15.85 -3.15 -7.16
N THR A 240 16.20 -4.15 -7.99
CA THR A 240 15.67 -5.52 -7.87
C THR A 240 16.23 -6.27 -6.68
N LEU A 241 15.33 -6.98 -6.01
CA LEU A 241 15.60 -7.95 -4.98
C LEU A 241 15.33 -9.37 -5.50
N LYS A 242 16.17 -10.35 -5.15
CA LYS A 242 16.00 -11.75 -5.56
C LYS A 242 16.02 -12.66 -4.34
N VAL A 243 15.08 -13.59 -4.28
CA VAL A 243 15.21 -14.75 -3.40
C VAL A 243 16.32 -15.63 -3.94
N GLY A 244 17.32 -15.96 -3.11
CA GLY A 244 18.45 -16.82 -3.47
C GLY A 244 17.99 -18.19 -3.99
N ARG A 245 18.86 -18.89 -4.73
CA ARG A 245 18.53 -20.18 -5.34
C ARG A 245 18.11 -21.17 -4.27
N ILE A 246 16.90 -21.70 -4.42
CA ILE A 246 16.35 -22.75 -3.57
C ILE A 246 16.47 -24.02 -4.38
N SER A 247 17.22 -25.01 -3.88
CA SER A 247 17.41 -26.26 -4.62
C SER A 247 16.05 -26.89 -4.93
N SER A 248 15.71 -26.92 -6.22
CA SER A 248 14.41 -27.37 -6.73
C SER A 248 14.34 -28.87 -6.98
N SER A 249 15.42 -29.61 -6.71
CA SER A 249 15.50 -31.06 -7.00
C SER A 249 14.48 -31.91 -6.22
N ALA A 250 13.72 -31.33 -5.28
CA ALA A 250 12.77 -32.05 -4.44
C ALA A 250 11.28 -31.65 -4.63
N GLY A 251 10.93 -30.64 -5.43
CA GLY A 251 9.51 -30.25 -5.58
C GLY A 251 9.26 -28.85 -6.15
N THR A 252 7.99 -28.47 -6.26
CA THR A 252 7.56 -27.15 -6.74
C THR A 252 7.80 -26.10 -5.65
N VAL A 253 8.41 -24.98 -6.03
CA VAL A 253 8.67 -23.83 -5.14
C VAL A 253 7.88 -22.61 -5.60
N THR A 254 7.12 -22.02 -4.70
CA THR A 254 6.39 -20.76 -4.91
C THR A 254 6.93 -19.68 -3.99
N VAL A 255 6.82 -18.42 -4.41
CA VAL A 255 7.31 -17.25 -3.66
C VAL A 255 6.24 -16.18 -3.67
N VAL A 256 5.99 -15.57 -2.51
CA VAL A 256 5.09 -14.40 -2.34
C VAL A 256 5.84 -13.30 -1.61
N TRP A 257 5.92 -12.12 -2.20
CA TRP A 257 6.53 -10.95 -1.60
C TRP A 257 5.59 -10.24 -0.64
N LEU A 258 6.19 -9.75 0.43
CA LEU A 258 5.49 -9.08 1.50
C LEU A 258 6.11 -7.71 1.73
N ARG A 259 5.23 -6.72 1.88
CA ARG A 259 5.54 -5.35 2.30
C ARG A 259 5.24 -5.31 3.77
N ASP A 260 6.28 -5.27 4.58
CA ASP A 260 6.19 -5.30 6.04
C ASP A 260 5.41 -6.51 6.58
N GLY A 261 5.64 -7.67 5.98
CA GLY A 261 4.98 -8.92 6.37
C GLY A 261 3.55 -9.07 5.87
N LYS A 262 2.96 -8.05 5.22
CA LYS A 262 1.68 -8.18 4.53
C LYS A 262 1.92 -8.56 3.09
N VAL A 263 1.13 -9.51 2.60
CA VAL A 263 1.14 -9.88 1.18
C VAL A 263 0.97 -8.63 0.34
N ILE A 264 1.94 -8.40 -0.53
CA ILE A 264 1.74 -7.45 -1.61
C ILE A 264 0.92 -8.19 -2.63
N SER A 265 -0.35 -7.84 -2.73
CA SER A 265 -1.26 -8.47 -3.68
C SER A 265 -0.63 -8.52 -5.08
N GLY A 266 -0.53 -9.72 -5.65
CA GLY A 266 0.05 -9.98 -6.97
C GLY A 266 1.58 -10.03 -7.03
N ALA A 267 2.29 -9.84 -5.92
CA ALA A 267 3.75 -9.92 -5.91
C ALA A 267 4.21 -11.35 -5.61
N THR A 268 4.34 -12.19 -6.64
CA THR A 268 4.81 -13.58 -6.53
C THR A 268 6.03 -13.86 -7.41
N GLY A 269 6.73 -14.96 -7.16
CA GLY A 269 7.93 -15.37 -7.92
C GLY A 269 9.26 -14.94 -7.29
N PRO A 270 10.40 -15.40 -7.84
CA PRO A 270 11.69 -15.35 -7.15
C PRO A 270 12.32 -13.94 -7.07
N SER A 271 11.70 -12.89 -7.60
CA SER A 271 12.25 -11.53 -7.58
C SER A 271 11.18 -10.44 -7.41
N TYR A 272 11.55 -9.29 -6.85
CA TYR A 272 10.67 -8.13 -6.69
C TYR A 272 11.43 -6.81 -6.81
N LYS A 273 10.79 -5.86 -7.50
CA LYS A 273 11.32 -4.51 -7.70
C LYS A 273 10.47 -3.51 -6.93
N PRO A 274 11.01 -2.85 -5.90
CA PRO A 274 10.26 -1.91 -5.08
C PRO A 274 9.75 -0.67 -5.82
N VAL A 275 8.50 -0.29 -5.57
CA VAL A 275 7.79 0.92 -6.05
C VAL A 275 7.72 2.01 -4.95
N LEU A 276 7.19 3.22 -5.16
CA LEU A 276 7.10 4.22 -4.06
C LEU A 276 5.92 4.04 -3.09
N LYS A 277 5.03 3.11 -3.38
CA LYS A 277 4.21 2.55 -2.29
C LYS A 277 5.06 1.63 -1.40
N ASP A 278 6.23 1.23 -1.89
CA ASP A 278 7.20 0.42 -1.16
C ASP A 278 8.38 1.25 -0.69
N LEU A 279 8.50 2.51 -1.12
CA LEU A 279 9.46 3.41 -0.51
C LEU A 279 9.25 3.33 1.00
N ASP A 280 10.37 3.19 1.70
CA ASP A 280 10.46 3.09 3.16
C ASP A 280 9.89 1.82 3.79
N THR A 281 9.30 0.95 2.99
CA THR A 281 8.86 -0.36 3.45
C THR A 281 10.03 -1.35 3.41
N ARG A 282 9.92 -2.41 4.21
CA ARG A 282 10.82 -3.54 4.11
C ARG A 282 10.15 -4.65 3.34
N LEU A 283 10.96 -5.35 2.56
CA LEU A 283 10.48 -6.45 1.77
C LEU A 283 10.97 -7.75 2.34
N SER A 284 10.09 -8.73 2.36
CA SER A 284 10.40 -10.11 2.70
C SER A 284 9.72 -10.99 1.65
N ALA A 285 10.13 -12.24 1.57
CA ALA A 285 9.53 -13.20 0.66
C ALA A 285 9.17 -14.45 1.43
N ARG A 286 7.93 -14.90 1.30
CA ARG A 286 7.44 -16.17 1.82
C ARG A 286 7.57 -17.20 0.72
N VAL A 287 8.40 -18.19 0.98
CA VAL A 287 8.72 -19.27 0.07
C VAL A 287 7.98 -20.51 0.55
N THR A 288 7.26 -21.18 -0.36
CA THR A 288 6.59 -22.45 -0.07
C THR A 288 7.10 -23.54 -1.01
N GLN A 289 7.54 -24.66 -0.47
CA GLN A 289 7.93 -25.86 -1.22
C GLN A 289 6.90 -26.97 -1.00
N SER A 290 6.50 -27.61 -2.09
CA SER A 290 5.46 -28.65 -2.09
C SER A 290 5.75 -29.73 -3.13
N ARG A 291 5.42 -30.98 -2.81
CA ARG A 291 5.45 -32.15 -3.71
C ARG A 291 4.43 -33.17 -3.19
N ASN A 292 3.77 -33.89 -4.09
CA ASN A 292 2.87 -34.98 -3.68
C ASN A 292 3.65 -36.01 -2.84
N GLY A 293 3.06 -36.43 -1.72
CA GLY A 293 3.72 -37.32 -0.76
C GLY A 293 4.71 -36.65 0.19
N TYR A 294 4.76 -35.30 0.24
CA TYR A 294 5.58 -34.53 1.18
C TYR A 294 4.73 -33.55 2.00
N THR A 295 5.09 -33.34 3.26
CA THR A 295 4.61 -32.22 4.06
C THR A 295 5.04 -30.90 3.42
N THR A 296 4.08 -30.03 3.09
CA THR A 296 4.38 -28.69 2.55
C THR A 296 5.17 -27.88 3.56
N ARG A 297 6.22 -27.20 3.09
CA ARG A 297 7.07 -26.35 3.94
C ARG A 297 7.02 -24.91 3.50
N THR A 298 6.82 -23.99 4.43
CA THR A 298 6.80 -22.55 4.17
C THR A 298 7.77 -21.83 5.09
N GLU A 299 8.64 -21.00 4.53
CA GLU A 299 9.58 -20.16 5.28
C GLU A 299 9.51 -18.72 4.78
N THR A 300 9.75 -17.75 5.65
CA THR A 300 9.82 -16.33 5.26
C THR A 300 11.24 -15.84 5.40
N THR A 301 11.78 -15.20 4.35
CA THR A 301 13.11 -14.61 4.38
C THR A 301 13.22 -13.56 5.49
N ALA A 302 14.45 -13.30 5.94
CA ALA A 302 14.73 -12.06 6.65
C ALA A 302 14.25 -10.84 5.82
N LYS A 303 13.79 -9.79 6.51
CA LYS A 303 13.37 -8.54 5.88
C LYS A 303 14.59 -7.80 5.31
N THR A 304 14.48 -7.24 4.11
CA THR A 304 15.50 -6.36 3.55
C THR A 304 15.72 -5.12 4.43
N LYS A 305 16.79 -4.37 4.15
CA LYS A 305 16.80 -2.95 4.55
C LYS A 305 15.63 -2.23 3.85
N LYS A 306 15.24 -1.08 4.36
CA LYS A 306 14.17 -0.28 3.76
C LYS A 306 14.51 0.12 2.33
N ILE A 307 13.49 0.19 1.50
CA ILE A 307 13.59 0.60 0.11
C ILE A 307 13.80 2.13 0.02
N THR A 308 14.88 2.58 -0.60
CA THR A 308 15.25 4.02 -0.71
C THR A 308 15.47 4.51 -2.16
N SER A 309 15.07 5.72 -2.59
CA SER A 309 15.56 6.45 -3.80
C SER A 309 14.73 7.73 -4.00
N PRO A 310 15.31 8.87 -4.40
CA PRO A 310 14.56 10.13 -4.45
C PRO A 310 13.77 10.30 -5.76
N ARG A 311 12.57 10.88 -5.68
CA ARG A 311 11.83 11.34 -6.86
C ARG A 311 11.28 12.73 -6.65
N TYR A 312 11.80 13.74 -7.35
CA TYR A 312 11.28 15.10 -7.20
C TYR A 312 10.34 15.48 -8.33
N LEU A 313 9.36 16.31 -8.01
CA LEU A 313 8.68 17.07 -9.05
C LEU A 313 9.62 18.18 -9.56
N THR A 314 9.38 18.62 -10.78
CA THR A 314 9.88 19.83 -11.44
C THR A 314 8.82 20.92 -11.35
N ALA A 315 9.19 22.19 -11.17
CA ALA A 315 8.23 23.29 -11.06
C ALA A 315 8.87 24.63 -11.40
N ALA A 316 8.20 25.38 -12.28
CA ALA A 316 8.51 26.75 -12.66
C ALA A 316 7.82 27.73 -11.72
N THR A 317 8.41 28.92 -11.59
CA THR A 317 7.87 29.99 -10.75
C THR A 317 6.49 30.43 -11.26
N PRO A 318 5.44 30.34 -10.42
CA PRO A 318 4.11 30.77 -10.83
C PRO A 318 4.04 32.30 -10.98
N LYS A 319 3.08 32.81 -11.77
CA LYS A 319 2.83 34.24 -11.98
C LYS A 319 1.44 34.63 -11.47
N VAL A 320 1.29 35.86 -10.98
CA VAL A 320 -0.01 36.49 -10.70
C VAL A 320 -0.43 37.27 -11.94
N SER A 321 -1.66 37.01 -12.41
CA SER A 321 -2.25 37.70 -13.58
C SER A 321 -3.55 38.41 -13.21
N GLY A 322 -3.92 39.41 -14.00
CA GLY A 322 -5.01 40.34 -13.71
C GLY A 322 -4.49 41.68 -13.18
N THR A 323 -5.30 42.72 -13.28
CA THR A 323 -4.94 44.05 -12.76
C THR A 323 -4.85 43.98 -11.24
N VAL A 324 -3.67 44.23 -10.69
CA VAL A 324 -3.43 44.14 -9.24
C VAL A 324 -3.95 45.40 -8.55
N LYS A 325 -5.28 45.51 -8.37
CA LYS A 325 -5.96 46.65 -7.71
C LYS A 325 -7.12 46.13 -6.83
N VAL A 326 -7.65 46.97 -5.94
CA VAL A 326 -8.82 46.58 -5.11
C VAL A 326 -10.04 46.34 -6.02
N GLY A 327 -10.84 45.31 -5.68
CA GLY A 327 -12.06 44.94 -6.40
C GLY A 327 -11.85 43.99 -7.59
N THR A 328 -10.61 43.74 -8.03
CA THR A 328 -10.35 42.86 -9.18
C THR A 328 -10.05 41.42 -8.80
N LYS A 329 -10.30 40.52 -9.75
CA LYS A 329 -9.96 39.10 -9.66
C LYS A 329 -8.54 38.85 -10.18
N LEU A 330 -7.67 38.38 -9.29
CA LEU A 330 -6.35 37.86 -9.63
C LEU A 330 -6.44 36.37 -9.95
N THR A 331 -5.61 35.92 -10.89
CA THR A 331 -5.51 34.51 -11.29
C THR A 331 -4.07 34.02 -11.16
N ALA A 332 -3.91 32.89 -10.47
CA ALA A 332 -2.65 32.18 -10.32
C ALA A 332 -2.34 31.40 -11.59
N LYS A 333 -1.30 31.83 -12.30
CA LYS A 333 -0.73 31.10 -13.43
C LYS A 333 0.40 30.24 -12.87
N ARG A 334 0.09 28.98 -12.54
CA ARG A 334 1.00 28.05 -11.85
C ARG A 334 2.35 27.79 -12.54
N GLY A 335 2.50 28.20 -13.80
CA GLY A 335 3.67 27.86 -14.60
C GLY A 335 3.73 26.36 -14.92
N THR A 336 4.86 25.96 -15.49
CA THR A 336 5.15 24.57 -15.81
C THR A 336 5.43 23.79 -14.52
N TRP A 337 4.90 22.57 -14.42
CA TRP A 337 5.14 21.65 -13.32
C TRP A 337 5.36 20.26 -13.87
N THR A 338 5.92 19.35 -13.07
CA THR A 338 5.80 17.93 -13.36
C THR A 338 4.33 17.62 -13.58
N LYS A 339 4.04 17.00 -14.71
CA LYS A 339 2.70 16.68 -15.15
C LYS A 339 2.00 15.70 -14.19
N GLY A 340 0.67 15.78 -14.11
CA GLY A 340 -0.18 14.93 -13.25
C GLY A 340 -0.17 15.33 -11.77
N THR A 341 0.50 16.43 -11.49
CA THR A 341 0.62 16.99 -10.17
C THR A 341 -0.73 17.59 -9.78
N LYS A 342 -1.34 17.05 -8.74
CA LYS A 342 -2.54 17.64 -8.17
C LYS A 342 -2.13 18.92 -7.47
N PHE A 343 -2.79 20.01 -7.84
CA PHE A 343 -2.43 21.33 -7.39
C PHE A 343 -3.35 21.82 -6.29
N THR A 344 -2.75 22.53 -5.35
CA THR A 344 -3.48 23.38 -4.41
C THR A 344 -2.86 24.76 -4.44
N TYR A 345 -3.68 25.78 -4.22
CA TYR A 345 -3.27 27.17 -4.28
C TYR A 345 -3.39 27.82 -2.91
N GLN A 346 -2.62 28.87 -2.70
CA GLN A 346 -2.79 29.74 -1.54
C GLN A 346 -2.30 31.15 -1.83
N TRP A 347 -3.16 32.15 -1.60
CA TRP A 347 -2.82 33.57 -1.74
C TRP A 347 -2.36 34.20 -0.43
N TYR A 348 -1.50 35.22 -0.55
CA TYR A 348 -0.85 35.94 0.55
C TYR A 348 -0.87 37.46 0.29
N ALA A 349 -1.03 38.28 1.33
CA ALA A 349 -0.92 39.74 1.29
C ALA A 349 0.04 40.26 2.38
N SER A 350 1.06 41.03 1.98
CA SER A 350 2.21 41.45 2.81
C SER A 350 2.79 40.27 3.61
N GLY A 351 2.97 39.13 2.94
CA GLY A 351 3.46 37.89 3.54
C GLY A 351 2.43 37.08 4.35
N LYS A 352 1.28 37.66 4.71
CA LYS A 352 0.23 36.98 5.51
C LYS A 352 -0.73 36.20 4.61
N LYS A 353 -0.96 34.91 4.93
CA LYS A 353 -1.94 34.05 4.22
C LYS A 353 -3.32 34.71 4.27
N ILE A 354 -3.98 34.80 3.13
CA ILE A 354 -5.35 35.31 3.06
C ILE A 354 -6.31 34.14 3.33
N LYS A 355 -7.10 34.23 4.41
CA LYS A 355 -8.01 33.17 4.84
C LYS A 355 -9.01 32.85 3.72
N GLY A 356 -9.21 31.55 3.45
CA GLY A 356 -10.12 31.06 2.41
C GLY A 356 -9.63 31.21 0.96
N ALA A 357 -8.52 31.91 0.71
CA ALA A 357 -7.99 32.12 -0.63
C ALA A 357 -7.16 30.91 -1.11
N THR A 358 -7.79 29.74 -1.24
CA THR A 358 -7.17 28.48 -1.67
C THR A 358 -7.46 28.11 -3.12
N LYS A 359 -8.29 28.93 -3.78
CA LYS A 359 -8.66 28.76 -5.18
C LYS A 359 -7.55 29.30 -6.08
N LYS A 360 -7.57 28.86 -7.34
CA LYS A 360 -6.73 29.40 -8.41
C LYS A 360 -6.89 30.92 -8.57
N THR A 361 -8.01 31.48 -8.14
CA THR A 361 -8.33 32.91 -8.24
C THR A 361 -8.54 33.55 -6.87
N PHE A 362 -8.30 34.86 -6.77
CA PHE A 362 -8.49 35.65 -5.56
C PHE A 362 -9.00 37.06 -5.91
N THR A 363 -10.12 37.48 -5.31
CA THR A 363 -10.62 38.86 -5.47
C THR A 363 -9.99 39.75 -4.40
N VAL A 364 -9.32 40.82 -4.83
CA VAL A 364 -8.63 41.75 -3.92
C VAL A 364 -9.65 42.58 -3.16
N THR A 365 -9.61 42.54 -1.82
CA THR A 365 -10.51 43.33 -0.97
C THR A 365 -9.83 44.59 -0.48
N LYS A 366 -10.62 45.49 0.14
CA LYS A 366 -10.12 46.73 0.76
C LYS A 366 -9.01 46.44 1.79
N ALA A 367 -9.07 45.31 2.50
CA ALA A 367 -8.07 44.90 3.50
C ALA A 367 -6.69 44.57 2.91
N GLN A 368 -6.58 44.38 1.59
CA GLN A 368 -5.29 44.16 0.91
C GLN A 368 -4.76 45.41 0.20
N ARG A 369 -5.41 46.57 0.35
CA ARG A 369 -4.95 47.84 -0.23
C ARG A 369 -3.51 48.16 0.20
N GLY A 370 -2.68 48.57 -0.75
CA GLY A 370 -1.27 48.92 -0.53
C GLY A 370 -0.36 47.73 -0.17
N LYS A 371 -0.93 46.52 -0.02
CA LYS A 371 -0.18 45.31 0.33
C LYS A 371 0.43 44.65 -0.90
N ILE A 372 1.43 43.80 -0.65
CA ILE A 372 2.09 42.98 -1.67
C ILE A 372 1.40 41.62 -1.74
N VAL A 373 0.90 41.22 -2.91
CA VAL A 373 0.27 39.92 -3.13
C VAL A 373 1.24 38.90 -3.72
N LYS A 374 1.14 37.64 -3.26
CA LYS A 374 1.83 36.45 -3.82
C LYS A 374 0.88 35.25 -3.86
N VAL A 375 1.14 34.29 -4.75
CA VAL A 375 0.48 32.98 -4.75
C VAL A 375 1.50 31.85 -4.65
N LYS A 376 1.24 30.89 -3.74
CA LYS A 376 1.94 29.62 -3.65
C LYS A 376 1.12 28.55 -4.36
N VAL A 377 1.79 27.74 -5.16
CA VAL A 377 1.23 26.55 -5.79
C VAL A 377 1.95 25.34 -5.21
N THR A 378 1.20 24.39 -4.69
CA THR A 378 1.71 23.11 -4.20
C THR A 378 1.26 22.02 -5.13
N GLY A 379 2.14 21.08 -5.38
CA GLY A 379 1.95 19.99 -6.31
C GLY A 379 2.22 18.64 -5.68
N THR A 380 1.23 17.76 -5.68
CA THR A 380 1.36 16.38 -5.19
C THR A 380 1.23 15.39 -6.34
N LYS A 381 1.97 14.29 -6.27
CA LYS A 381 1.88 13.20 -7.23
C LYS A 381 2.23 11.92 -6.48
N PRO A 382 1.35 10.90 -6.41
CA PRO A 382 1.67 9.65 -5.76
C PRO A 382 3.00 9.15 -6.28
N LYS A 383 3.83 8.61 -5.40
CA LYS A 383 5.11 8.07 -5.82
C LYS A 383 6.07 9.14 -6.37
N TYR A 384 5.97 10.37 -5.88
CA TYR A 384 6.90 11.47 -6.13
C TYR A 384 6.87 12.35 -4.90
N GLU A 385 7.98 13.02 -4.64
CA GLU A 385 8.08 14.06 -3.63
C GLU A 385 7.22 15.23 -4.04
N VAL A 386 6.27 15.55 -3.17
CA VAL A 386 5.47 16.76 -3.27
C VAL A 386 6.41 17.97 -3.42
N ARG A 387 6.05 18.94 -4.27
CA ARG A 387 6.86 20.16 -4.52
C ARG A 387 5.97 21.38 -4.42
N ALA A 388 6.53 22.54 -4.03
CA ALA A 388 5.82 23.81 -3.92
C ALA A 388 6.65 24.97 -4.48
N VAL A 389 6.03 25.92 -5.17
CA VAL A 389 6.69 27.14 -5.71
C VAL A 389 5.78 28.35 -5.59
N SER A 390 6.37 29.54 -5.37
CA SER A 390 5.65 30.81 -5.12
C SER A 390 5.94 31.85 -6.18
N SER A 391 4.98 32.76 -6.40
CA SER A 391 5.14 33.82 -7.39
C SER A 391 6.04 34.94 -6.91
N ALA A 392 6.52 35.75 -7.85
CA ALA A 392 7.08 37.08 -7.56
C ALA A 392 6.04 37.97 -6.83
N PRO A 393 6.49 38.96 -6.01
CA PRO A 393 5.62 39.94 -5.36
C PRO A 393 4.94 40.87 -6.38
N ALA A 394 3.65 41.18 -6.16
CA ALA A 394 2.96 42.22 -6.89
C ALA A 394 2.32 43.23 -5.93
N LYS A 395 2.62 44.53 -6.08
CA LYS A 395 2.02 45.59 -5.25
C LYS A 395 0.63 45.92 -5.76
N ILE A 396 -0.36 45.97 -4.86
CA ILE A 396 -1.73 46.33 -5.22
C ILE A 396 -1.81 47.85 -5.48
N ALA A 397 -2.02 48.23 -6.74
CA ALA A 397 -2.13 49.59 -7.26
C ALA A 397 -3.43 50.30 -6.84
N GLY A 398 -3.36 51.63 -6.76
CA GLY A 398 -4.53 52.52 -6.64
C GLY A 398 -5.24 52.74 -7.99
N ILE A 399 -6.46 53.28 -7.96
CA ILE A 399 -7.29 53.52 -9.16
C ILE A 399 -6.86 54.83 -9.87
N ARG A 400 -6.91 54.89 -11.22
CA ARG A 400 -6.74 56.12 -12.02
C ARG A 400 -7.96 56.38 -12.95
N GLY A 401 -8.38 57.65 -13.11
CA GLY A 401 -9.50 58.07 -13.95
C GLY A 401 -9.23 58.06 -15.48
N PRO A 402 -10.27 57.96 -16.34
CA PRO A 402 -10.16 57.98 -17.81
C PRO A 402 -9.58 59.29 -18.33
N ARG A 403 -8.80 59.31 -19.42
CA ARG A 403 -8.16 60.53 -19.95
C ARG A 403 -8.38 60.76 -21.43
N ASN A 404 -8.44 62.03 -21.83
CA ASN A 404 -8.43 62.46 -23.24
C ASN A 404 -7.00 62.67 -23.78
N GLU A 405 -6.92 62.96 -25.08
CA GLU A 405 -5.68 63.19 -25.82
C GLU A 405 -4.84 64.36 -25.28
N ASN A 406 -5.50 65.35 -24.68
CA ASN A 406 -4.84 66.50 -24.04
C ASN A 406 -4.36 66.20 -22.61
N GLY A 407 -4.45 64.93 -22.18
CA GLY A 407 -3.94 64.43 -20.91
C GLY A 407 -4.82 64.74 -19.70
N TRP A 408 -5.98 65.35 -19.90
CA TRP A 408 -7.00 65.61 -18.88
C TRP A 408 -7.80 64.37 -18.61
N ALA A 409 -8.10 64.14 -17.33
CA ALA A 409 -8.91 63.05 -16.85
C ALA A 409 -10.34 63.49 -16.59
N TRP A 410 -11.29 62.61 -16.88
CA TRP A 410 -12.64 62.76 -16.38
C TRP A 410 -12.62 62.66 -14.83
N PRO A 411 -13.29 63.57 -14.09
CA PRO A 411 -13.18 63.61 -12.63
C PRO A 411 -13.84 62.44 -11.89
N THR A 412 -14.72 61.69 -12.53
CA THR A 412 -15.41 60.52 -11.96
C THR A 412 -15.15 59.24 -12.77
N ASP A 413 -15.65 58.10 -12.31
CA ASP A 413 -15.52 56.81 -13.00
C ASP A 413 -16.54 56.59 -14.14
N THR A 414 -17.52 57.48 -14.29
CA THR A 414 -18.50 57.50 -15.37
C THR A 414 -18.51 58.85 -16.07
N ARG A 415 -18.64 58.89 -17.41
CA ARG A 415 -18.72 60.15 -18.18
C ARG A 415 -20.14 60.72 -18.30
N GLU A 416 -20.95 60.43 -17.29
CA GLU A 416 -22.36 60.83 -17.19
C GLU A 416 -22.49 62.21 -16.54
N LEU A 417 -23.52 62.97 -16.93
CA LEU A 417 -23.94 64.19 -16.25
C LEU A 417 -25.23 63.93 -15.49
N ASN A 418 -25.28 64.35 -14.24
CA ASN A 418 -26.52 64.47 -13.47
C ASN A 418 -27.20 65.81 -13.78
N GLN A 419 -26.43 66.87 -14.02
CA GLN A 419 -26.91 68.18 -14.44
C GLN A 419 -25.92 68.85 -15.39
N GLY A 420 -26.44 69.50 -16.43
CA GLY A 420 -25.66 70.29 -17.39
C GLY A 420 -25.10 71.59 -16.78
N TYR A 421 -24.75 72.55 -17.65
CA TYR A 421 -24.21 73.84 -17.20
C TYR A 421 -25.17 74.58 -16.26
N HIS A 422 -24.67 74.91 -15.08
CA HIS A 422 -25.34 75.74 -14.09
C HIS A 422 -24.31 76.57 -13.33
N GLU A 423 -24.76 77.62 -12.62
CA GLU A 423 -23.89 78.52 -11.84
C GLU A 423 -22.65 78.95 -12.66
N GLY A 424 -22.89 79.50 -13.85
CA GLY A 424 -21.86 79.69 -14.88
C GLY A 424 -21.66 78.42 -15.71
N TYR A 425 -20.45 77.86 -15.70
CA TYR A 425 -20.10 76.61 -16.41
C TYR A 425 -19.84 75.42 -15.47
N ALA A 426 -20.39 75.43 -14.26
CA ALA A 426 -20.35 74.26 -13.39
C ALA A 426 -21.17 73.12 -14.00
N ILE A 427 -20.79 71.88 -13.70
CA ILE A 427 -21.51 70.67 -14.12
C ILE A 427 -21.59 69.68 -12.98
N ASP A 428 -22.69 68.93 -12.90
CA ASP A 428 -22.82 67.84 -11.94
C ASP A 428 -22.55 66.52 -12.63
N LEU A 429 -21.53 65.84 -12.13
CA LEU A 429 -21.05 64.58 -12.69
C LEU A 429 -21.72 63.40 -11.99
N GLY A 430 -22.19 62.46 -12.80
CA GLY A 430 -22.54 61.13 -12.34
C GLY A 430 -21.29 60.32 -11.95
N THR A 431 -21.47 59.39 -11.02
CA THR A 431 -20.46 58.41 -10.60
C THR A 431 -21.16 57.18 -10.06
N THR A 432 -20.46 56.04 -9.97
CA THR A 432 -20.98 54.93 -9.19
C THR A 432 -21.10 55.35 -7.72
N ALA A 433 -22.14 54.92 -7.00
CA ALA A 433 -22.36 55.33 -5.61
C ALA A 433 -21.14 55.02 -4.71
N GLY A 434 -20.60 56.05 -4.05
CA GLY A 434 -19.34 56.00 -3.28
C GLY A 434 -18.09 55.81 -4.14
N GLY A 435 -18.20 56.14 -5.43
CA GLY A 435 -17.20 55.95 -6.47
C GLY A 435 -15.96 56.82 -6.29
N PRO A 436 -14.87 56.53 -7.00
CA PRO A 436 -13.64 57.30 -6.91
C PRO A 436 -13.77 58.66 -7.61
N VAL A 437 -13.24 59.71 -6.97
CA VAL A 437 -13.08 61.05 -7.56
C VAL A 437 -11.62 61.26 -7.89
N PHE A 438 -11.34 61.77 -9.09
CA PHE A 438 -10.01 61.88 -9.67
C PHE A 438 -9.59 63.33 -9.90
N ALA A 439 -8.29 63.60 -9.77
CA ALA A 439 -7.71 64.85 -10.23
C ALA A 439 -7.85 64.97 -11.76
N PRO A 440 -8.51 66.00 -12.31
CA PRO A 440 -8.73 66.12 -13.75
C PRO A 440 -7.43 66.42 -14.50
N TYR A 441 -6.43 67.00 -13.86
CA TYR A 441 -5.11 67.14 -14.46
C TYR A 441 -4.00 67.06 -13.43
N LYS A 442 -2.75 66.98 -13.89
CA LYS A 442 -1.60 67.10 -12.98
C LYS A 442 -1.62 68.50 -12.36
N GLY A 443 -1.26 68.60 -11.08
CA GLY A 443 -1.34 69.87 -10.38
C GLY A 443 -0.97 69.76 -8.91
N GLU A 444 -1.22 70.83 -8.18
CA GLU A 444 -1.02 70.91 -6.75
C GLU A 444 -2.34 71.18 -6.05
N VAL A 445 -2.66 70.42 -5.02
CA VAL A 445 -3.85 70.64 -4.20
C VAL A 445 -3.65 71.91 -3.39
N VAL A 446 -4.52 72.91 -3.60
CA VAL A 446 -4.46 74.22 -2.92
C VAL A 446 -5.54 74.40 -1.86
N GLN A 447 -6.56 73.55 -1.86
CA GLN A 447 -7.59 73.48 -0.83
C GLN A 447 -8.13 72.05 -0.76
N VAL A 448 -8.34 71.53 0.46
CA VAL A 448 -8.95 70.23 0.70
C VAL A 448 -9.62 70.17 2.06
N GLY A 449 -10.86 69.69 2.11
CA GLY A 449 -11.65 69.57 3.35
C GLY A 449 -12.92 70.41 3.31
N GLY A 450 -13.48 70.67 4.50
CA GLY A 450 -14.63 71.56 4.66
C GLY A 450 -14.30 72.95 4.14
N ASP A 451 -15.21 73.54 3.40
CA ASP A 451 -15.08 74.91 2.88
C ASP A 451 -15.29 75.98 3.96
N GLY A 452 -15.63 75.58 5.20
CA GLY A 452 -15.78 76.44 6.37
C GLY A 452 -17.08 77.24 6.37
N TRP A 453 -17.96 77.00 5.39
CA TRP A 453 -19.25 77.67 5.29
C TRP A 453 -20.31 76.88 6.07
N GLY A 454 -21.10 77.61 6.86
CA GLY A 454 -22.30 77.07 7.50
C GLY A 454 -23.40 76.79 6.47
N LYS A 455 -24.54 76.27 6.95
CA LYS A 455 -25.72 76.00 6.12
C LYS A 455 -26.18 77.32 5.44
N PRO A 456 -26.20 77.41 4.10
CA PRO A 456 -26.72 78.58 3.41
C PRO A 456 -28.21 78.78 3.69
N SER A 457 -28.68 80.02 3.75
CA SER A 457 -30.09 80.35 4.04
C SER A 457 -31.07 79.78 3.01
N TRP A 458 -30.63 79.65 1.76
CA TRP A 458 -31.40 79.06 0.66
C TRP A 458 -31.44 77.53 0.69
N CYS A 459 -30.60 76.86 1.47
CA CYS A 459 -30.52 75.41 1.48
C CYS A 459 -31.67 74.78 2.30
N PRO A 460 -32.49 73.90 1.72
CA PRO A 460 -33.47 73.12 2.50
C PRO A 460 -32.77 72.29 3.59
N THR A 461 -33.39 72.19 4.78
CA THR A 461 -32.80 71.40 5.88
C THR A 461 -32.58 69.94 5.50
N ALA A 462 -33.47 69.36 4.69
CA ALA A 462 -33.36 67.96 4.24
C ALA A 462 -32.16 67.72 3.29
N TRP A 463 -31.60 68.76 2.67
CA TRP A 463 -30.47 68.64 1.75
C TRP A 463 -29.14 69.00 2.39
N TRP A 464 -29.14 69.45 3.65
CA TRP A 464 -27.91 69.86 4.34
C TRP A 464 -27.23 68.68 5.04
N HIS A 465 -26.04 68.30 4.55
CA HIS A 465 -25.25 67.18 5.10
C HIS A 465 -23.99 67.65 5.84
N GLY A 466 -24.01 68.90 6.33
CA GLY A 466 -22.87 69.59 6.94
C GLY A 466 -21.96 70.26 5.92
N GLU A 467 -20.83 70.82 6.37
CA GLU A 467 -19.89 71.57 5.53
C GLU A 467 -19.56 70.84 4.23
N ASN A 468 -19.63 71.57 3.13
CA ASN A 468 -19.27 71.05 1.82
C ASN A 468 -17.78 70.72 1.80
N GLN A 469 -17.49 69.49 1.39
CA GLN A 469 -16.11 69.00 1.30
C GLN A 469 -15.63 69.18 -0.13
N THR A 470 -14.54 69.91 -0.28
CA THR A 470 -14.01 70.29 -1.58
C THR A 470 -12.56 69.85 -1.73
N VAL A 471 -12.14 69.54 -2.96
CA VAL A 471 -10.73 69.51 -3.35
C VAL A 471 -10.51 70.47 -4.50
N VAL A 472 -9.62 71.44 -4.33
CA VAL A 472 -9.23 72.40 -5.37
C VAL A 472 -7.80 72.13 -5.79
N ILE A 473 -7.57 72.06 -7.11
CA ILE A 473 -6.26 71.78 -7.68
C ILE A 473 -5.85 72.93 -8.59
N LYS A 474 -4.65 73.46 -8.36
CA LYS A 474 -3.97 74.41 -9.25
C LYS A 474 -3.24 73.67 -10.36
N HIS A 475 -3.47 74.09 -11.60
CA HIS A 475 -2.88 73.53 -12.81
C HIS A 475 -2.09 74.57 -13.59
N SER A 476 -1.02 74.11 -14.23
CA SER A 476 -0.34 74.84 -15.31
C SER A 476 -0.63 74.09 -16.62
N TYR A 477 -1.27 74.77 -17.56
CA TYR A 477 -1.69 74.19 -18.84
C TYR A 477 -1.55 75.25 -19.94
N GLU A 478 -0.83 74.92 -21.01
CA GLU A 478 -0.56 75.84 -22.15
C GLU A 478 -0.07 77.24 -21.71
N GLY A 479 0.84 77.28 -20.74
CA GLY A 479 1.39 78.54 -20.21
C GLY A 479 0.43 79.33 -19.30
N LYS A 480 -0.79 78.86 -19.06
CA LYS A 480 -1.81 79.51 -18.22
C LYS A 480 -1.96 78.79 -16.88
N THR A 481 -2.27 79.55 -15.84
CA THR A 481 -2.71 79.02 -14.55
C THR A 481 -4.23 78.90 -14.54
N ILE A 482 -4.73 77.71 -14.26
CA ILE A 482 -6.16 77.42 -14.13
C ILE A 482 -6.39 76.50 -12.93
N TYR A 483 -7.61 76.43 -12.43
CA TYR A 483 -7.97 75.60 -11.31
C TYR A 483 -9.16 74.71 -11.65
N SER A 484 -9.18 73.53 -11.03
CA SER A 484 -10.36 72.68 -10.95
C SER A 484 -10.82 72.56 -9.51
N ALA A 485 -12.12 72.42 -9.29
CA ALA A 485 -12.64 72.02 -7.99
C ALA A 485 -13.67 70.89 -8.15
N VAL A 486 -13.57 69.90 -7.27
CA VAL A 486 -14.58 68.85 -7.06
C VAL A 486 -15.20 69.08 -5.68
N ASN A 487 -16.51 69.19 -5.65
CA ASN A 487 -17.30 69.47 -4.44
C ASN A 487 -18.18 68.27 -4.10
N HIS A 488 -18.82 68.35 -2.93
CA HIS A 488 -19.70 67.31 -2.40
C HIS A 488 -19.01 65.96 -2.16
N VAL A 489 -17.68 65.94 -2.04
CA VAL A 489 -16.95 64.68 -1.79
C VAL A 489 -17.26 64.11 -0.41
N ALA A 490 -17.03 62.81 -0.20
CA ALA A 490 -17.26 62.19 1.10
C ALA A 490 -16.30 62.73 2.17
N ARG A 491 -16.85 63.09 3.33
CA ARG A 491 -16.09 63.62 4.47
C ARG A 491 -14.93 62.68 4.86
N GLY A 492 -13.73 63.25 4.94
CA GLY A 492 -12.51 62.52 5.31
C GLY A 492 -11.90 61.61 4.23
N SER A 493 -12.55 61.47 3.06
CA SER A 493 -12.08 60.56 2.00
C SER A 493 -10.72 60.97 1.42
N SER A 494 -10.49 62.26 1.19
CA SER A 494 -9.21 62.79 0.71
C SER A 494 -8.07 62.57 1.71
N LYS A 495 -8.32 62.82 3.00
CA LYS A 495 -7.35 62.57 4.07
C LYS A 495 -6.97 61.08 4.17
N ALA A 496 -7.94 60.19 4.02
CA ALA A 496 -7.70 58.74 4.02
C ALA A 496 -6.85 58.26 2.82
N LEU A 497 -6.76 59.08 1.76
CA LEU A 497 -5.91 58.85 0.60
C LEU A 497 -4.54 59.57 0.71
N GLY A 498 -4.29 60.29 1.80
CA GLY A 498 -3.08 61.09 2.00
C GLY A 498 -3.05 62.38 1.17
N ILE A 499 -4.22 62.91 0.80
CA ILE A 499 -4.34 64.16 0.04
C ILE A 499 -4.54 65.33 1.01
N THR A 500 -3.53 66.21 1.07
CA THR A 500 -3.51 67.45 1.86
C THR A 500 -3.15 68.65 0.97
N VAL A 501 -3.32 69.88 1.45
CA VAL A 501 -2.78 71.08 0.77
C VAL A 501 -1.27 70.88 0.51
N GLY A 502 -0.81 71.29 -0.68
CA GLY A 502 0.56 71.08 -1.17
C GLY A 502 0.79 69.73 -1.86
N THR A 503 -0.15 68.79 -1.79
CA THR A 503 0.00 67.48 -2.44
C THR A 503 0.08 67.64 -3.96
N LYS A 504 1.19 67.23 -4.56
CA LYS A 504 1.33 67.13 -6.01
C LYS A 504 0.56 65.90 -6.50
N VAL A 505 -0.45 66.13 -7.33
CA VAL A 505 -1.30 65.08 -7.90
C VAL A 505 -1.01 64.90 -9.37
N LYS A 506 -1.14 63.66 -9.84
CA LYS A 506 -1.10 63.33 -11.26
C LYS A 506 -2.53 63.36 -11.80
N SER A 507 -2.68 63.72 -13.08
CA SER A 507 -3.96 63.56 -13.79
C SER A 507 -4.53 62.15 -13.55
N GLY A 508 -5.83 62.03 -13.38
CA GLY A 508 -6.51 60.79 -13.05
C GLY A 508 -6.15 60.17 -11.69
N GLN A 509 -5.30 60.75 -10.84
CA GLN A 509 -5.03 60.20 -9.50
C GLN A 509 -6.29 60.29 -8.65
N GLN A 510 -6.66 59.22 -7.95
CA GLN A 510 -7.78 59.29 -7.00
C GLN A 510 -7.44 60.26 -5.86
N ILE A 511 -8.30 61.26 -5.67
CA ILE A 511 -8.15 62.32 -4.68
C ILE A 511 -9.24 62.32 -3.62
N ALA A 512 -10.38 61.69 -3.89
CA ALA A 512 -11.49 61.56 -2.95
C ALA A 512 -12.38 60.37 -3.33
N THR A 513 -13.52 60.24 -2.64
CA THR A 513 -14.66 59.43 -3.08
C THR A 513 -15.90 60.32 -3.11
N GLU A 514 -16.88 59.96 -3.94
CA GLU A 514 -18.18 60.63 -3.97
C GLU A 514 -18.88 60.55 -2.62
N GLY A 515 -19.57 61.64 -2.29
CA GLY A 515 -20.38 61.79 -1.10
C GLY A 515 -21.59 62.66 -1.39
N MET A 516 -22.08 63.30 -0.32
CA MET A 516 -23.23 64.19 -0.35
C MET A 516 -22.98 65.45 0.51
N SER A 517 -21.72 65.79 0.79
CA SER A 517 -21.43 66.90 1.71
C SER A 517 -21.95 68.24 1.16
N GLY A 518 -22.27 69.20 2.03
CA GLY A 518 -22.88 70.46 1.61
C GLY A 518 -24.40 70.37 1.45
N CYS A 519 -24.95 71.26 0.61
CA CYS A 519 -26.37 71.26 0.26
C CYS A 519 -26.61 70.41 -1.00
N THR A 520 -27.04 69.16 -0.85
CA THR A 520 -27.27 68.25 -1.98
C THR A 520 -28.58 67.47 -1.83
N SER A 521 -29.34 67.35 -2.92
CA SER A 521 -30.57 66.53 -2.98
C SER A 521 -30.30 65.05 -3.21
N GLY A 522 -29.10 64.71 -3.67
CA GLY A 522 -28.63 63.34 -3.87
C GLY A 522 -27.14 63.26 -4.24
N PRO A 523 -26.57 62.03 -4.29
CA PRO A 523 -25.16 61.82 -4.58
C PRO A 523 -24.75 62.28 -5.99
N HIS A 524 -23.77 63.17 -6.05
CA HIS A 524 -23.14 63.65 -7.28
C HIS A 524 -21.81 64.34 -6.97
N ILE A 525 -21.03 64.65 -8.00
CA ILE A 525 -19.86 65.52 -7.88
C ILE A 525 -20.09 66.80 -8.66
N HIS A 526 -20.20 67.92 -7.94
CA HIS A 526 -20.24 69.23 -8.56
C HIS A 526 -18.82 69.66 -8.96
N PHE A 527 -18.61 69.85 -10.25
CA PHE A 527 -17.31 70.08 -10.86
C PHE A 527 -17.23 71.43 -11.57
N VAL A 528 -16.16 72.17 -11.28
CA VAL A 528 -15.91 73.50 -11.87
C VAL A 528 -14.49 73.65 -12.40
N MET A 529 -14.37 74.36 -13.51
CA MET A 529 -13.11 74.89 -14.05
C MET A 529 -13.10 76.41 -13.94
N ARG A 530 -12.01 76.99 -13.44
CA ARG A 530 -11.94 78.43 -13.08
C ARG A 530 -10.56 79.05 -13.25
N LYS A 531 -10.49 80.39 -13.38
CA LYS A 531 -9.22 81.13 -13.51
C LYS A 531 -8.57 81.47 -12.17
N THR A 532 -9.34 81.57 -11.09
CA THR A 532 -8.86 81.91 -9.73
C THR A 532 -9.14 80.78 -8.73
N GLN A 533 -8.49 80.81 -7.56
CA GLN A 533 -8.71 79.79 -6.53
C GLN A 533 -10.11 79.83 -5.91
N PHE A 534 -10.79 80.99 -5.85
CA PHE A 534 -11.98 81.17 -5.02
C PHE A 534 -13.28 81.37 -5.80
N ASN A 535 -13.25 81.39 -7.13
CA ASN A 535 -14.48 81.57 -7.90
C ASN A 535 -15.32 80.27 -7.93
N TRP A 536 -16.58 80.35 -7.48
CA TRP A 536 -17.50 79.21 -7.43
C TRP A 536 -18.29 79.02 -8.73
N ASN A 537 -18.54 80.09 -9.49
CA ASN A 537 -19.48 80.08 -10.61
C ASN A 537 -18.85 79.67 -11.95
N GLY A 538 -17.96 78.67 -11.97
CA GLY A 538 -17.35 78.08 -13.18
C GLY A 538 -17.14 79.02 -14.38
N GLU A 539 -16.00 79.71 -14.49
CA GLU A 539 -15.77 80.69 -15.58
C GLU A 539 -15.23 80.07 -16.87
N LEU A 540 -14.75 78.83 -16.81
CA LEU A 540 -14.13 78.13 -17.93
C LEU A 540 -14.98 76.93 -18.28
N LYS A 541 -15.33 76.76 -19.56
CA LYS A 541 -16.11 75.60 -20.01
C LYS A 541 -15.32 74.30 -19.77
N PRO A 542 -15.79 73.38 -18.90
CA PRO A 542 -15.13 72.11 -18.62
C PRO A 542 -14.88 71.24 -19.86
N ASP A 543 -15.79 71.26 -20.83
CA ASP A 543 -15.71 70.44 -22.05
C ASP A 543 -14.45 70.69 -22.88
N LYS A 544 -13.90 71.91 -22.86
CA LYS A 544 -12.61 72.26 -23.50
C LYS A 544 -11.43 71.51 -22.88
N TYR A 545 -11.54 71.09 -21.63
CA TYR A 545 -10.44 70.47 -20.88
C TYR A 545 -10.66 68.98 -20.72
N ILE A 546 -11.75 68.57 -20.08
CA ILE A 546 -12.03 67.16 -19.76
C ILE A 546 -12.77 66.42 -20.88
N GLY A 547 -13.14 67.13 -21.95
CA GLY A 547 -13.92 66.60 -23.07
C GLY A 547 -15.44 66.67 -22.82
N LYS A 548 -16.23 66.33 -23.85
CA LYS A 548 -17.69 66.25 -23.74
C LYS A 548 -18.12 65.02 -22.91
N PRO A 549 -19.28 65.06 -22.23
CA PRO A 549 -19.86 63.84 -21.65
C PRO A 549 -20.20 62.81 -22.74
N ASP A 550 -20.44 61.57 -22.33
CA ASP A 550 -20.98 60.57 -23.26
C ASP A 550 -22.41 60.97 -23.69
N PRO A 551 -22.83 60.68 -24.93
CA PRO A 551 -24.18 60.98 -25.40
C PRO A 551 -25.21 60.37 -24.44
N VAL A 552 -26.09 61.22 -23.92
CA VAL A 552 -27.09 60.82 -22.93
C VAL A 552 -27.94 59.72 -23.55
N THR A 553 -27.81 58.49 -23.03
CA THR A 553 -28.89 57.51 -23.18
C THR A 553 -29.93 57.95 -22.15
N PRO A 554 -31.11 58.45 -22.54
CA PRO A 554 -32.03 59.07 -21.60
C PRO A 554 -32.45 58.04 -20.55
N LYS A 555 -31.96 58.20 -19.32
CA LYS A 555 -32.65 57.71 -18.14
C LYS A 555 -33.65 58.80 -17.76
N VAL A 556 -34.92 58.49 -17.96
CA VAL A 556 -36.04 59.26 -17.44
C VAL A 556 -35.80 59.44 -15.94
N TYR A 557 -35.46 60.65 -15.52
CA TYR A 557 -35.67 61.05 -14.14
C TYR A 557 -37.09 61.59 -14.07
N VAL A 558 -37.92 60.85 -13.35
CA VAL A 558 -39.31 61.19 -13.08
C VAL A 558 -39.33 62.43 -12.18
N ALA A 559 -39.89 63.50 -12.74
CA ALA A 559 -40.64 64.60 -12.15
C ALA A 559 -40.13 65.34 -10.87
N ASP A 560 -40.28 66.66 -11.00
CA ASP A 560 -40.53 67.67 -9.95
C ASP A 560 -39.35 68.26 -9.19
N LEU A 561 -38.68 69.24 -9.80
CA LEU A 561 -38.26 70.49 -9.11
C LEU A 561 -38.19 71.68 -10.10
N PRO A 562 -38.40 72.93 -9.64
CA PRO A 562 -38.59 74.10 -10.50
C PRO A 562 -37.31 74.54 -11.18
N VAL A 563 -37.39 74.81 -12.49
CA VAL A 563 -36.37 75.55 -13.23
C VAL A 563 -36.32 76.97 -12.69
N LEU A 564 -35.21 77.36 -12.05
CA LEU A 564 -34.94 78.78 -11.84
C LEU A 564 -34.67 79.42 -13.21
N PRO A 565 -35.29 80.57 -13.54
CA PRO A 565 -35.18 81.16 -14.86
C PRO A 565 -33.73 81.58 -15.15
N VAL A 566 -33.28 81.22 -16.35
CA VAL A 566 -32.09 81.79 -16.97
C VAL A 566 -32.33 83.28 -17.17
N ARG A 567 -31.47 84.11 -16.59
CA ARG A 567 -31.38 85.54 -16.90
C ARG A 567 -30.75 85.68 -18.30
N GLU A 568 -31.55 86.00 -19.30
CA GLU A 568 -31.13 86.21 -20.70
C GLU A 568 -30.42 87.56 -20.94
N ASP A 569 -30.03 88.33 -19.91
CA ASP A 569 -29.54 89.71 -20.04
C ASP A 569 -28.01 89.90 -20.13
N LEU A 570 -27.21 88.88 -20.48
CA LEU A 570 -25.75 89.05 -20.68
C LEU A 570 -25.19 88.42 -21.98
N LEU A 571 -26.01 88.35 -23.02
CA LEU A 571 -25.55 88.19 -24.40
C LEU A 571 -25.53 89.56 -25.10
N SER A 572 -24.46 90.33 -24.85
CA SER A 572 -23.93 91.34 -25.78
C SER A 572 -22.42 91.33 -25.71
#